data_AF-A0A965A7K3-F1
#
_entry.id   AF-A0A965A7K3-F1
#
_cell.length_a   1.000
_cell.length_b   1.000
_cell.length_c   1.000
_cell.angle_alpha   90.00
_cell.angle_beta   90.00
_cell.angle_gamma   90.00
#
_symmetry.space_group_name_H-M   'P 1'
#
loop_
_entity.id
_entity.type
_entity.pdbx_description
1 polymer ?
#
loop_
_entity_poly.entity_id
_entity_poly.type
_entity_poly.pdbx_seq_one_letter_code
_entity_poly.pdbx_strand_id
1 'polypeptide(L)'
;MSRIAKHLLPDSAATNALGHLEIGGCDLVALAAKYEAVRAFGKQRVVYATKAFLCGAMARLAHEEGLLLDVATGGELFVALNAGVPGSACVMHGNNKSTEELEMALDAGVQHIVVDNFDELDRLDAIFAKSAKRARIQLRITPGVAVHTHEFVSTGQDDSKFGFNLRNG
;
A
#
# COMPACT_ATOMS: atom_id res chain seq x y z
N MET A 1 23.24 -7.44 -17.57
CA MET A 1 22.55 -7.85 -16.33
C MET A 1 23.57 -7.99 -15.22
N SER A 2 23.41 -7.27 -14.11
CA SER A 2 24.25 -7.45 -12.92
C SER A 2 23.93 -8.81 -12.30
N ARG A 3 24.94 -9.63 -12.00
CA ARG A 3 24.76 -10.89 -11.28
C ARG A 3 24.65 -10.57 -9.78
N ILE A 4 23.52 -10.90 -9.16
CA ILE A 4 23.38 -10.82 -7.70
C ILE A 4 24.32 -11.87 -7.08
N ALA A 5 25.14 -11.47 -6.11
CA ALA A 5 26.05 -12.39 -5.44
C ALA A 5 25.26 -13.42 -4.63
N LYS A 6 25.64 -14.71 -4.71
CA LYS A 6 24.90 -15.81 -4.05
C LYS A 6 24.73 -15.63 -2.53
N HIS A 7 25.71 -15.01 -1.86
CA HIS A 7 25.64 -14.74 -0.42
C HIS A 7 24.56 -13.70 -0.02
N LEU A 8 23.97 -13.02 -1.00
CA LEU A 8 22.85 -12.10 -0.79
C LEU A 8 21.48 -12.78 -1.00
N LEU A 9 21.47 -14.05 -1.43
CA LEU A 9 20.25 -14.83 -1.63
C LEU A 9 20.00 -15.73 -0.42
N PRO A 10 18.76 -16.20 -0.21
CA PRO A 10 18.48 -17.21 0.80
C PRO A 10 19.35 -18.46 0.63
N ASP A 11 19.67 -19.16 1.72
CA ASP A 11 20.55 -20.33 1.72
C ASP A 11 20.10 -21.45 0.79
N SER A 12 18.79 -21.53 0.54
CA SER A 12 18.17 -22.51 -0.37
C SER A 12 18.08 -22.06 -1.82
N ALA A 13 18.74 -20.95 -2.18
CA ALA A 13 18.70 -20.41 -3.53
C ALA A 13 19.54 -21.25 -4.52
N ALA A 14 18.88 -21.74 -5.56
CA ALA A 14 19.50 -22.50 -6.65
C ALA A 14 19.00 -22.01 -8.01
N THR A 15 19.67 -22.42 -9.08
CA THR A 15 19.18 -22.24 -10.45
C THR A 15 18.75 -23.60 -10.97
N ASN A 16 17.49 -23.73 -11.39
CA ASN A 16 16.97 -25.00 -11.89
C ASN A 16 17.38 -25.26 -13.36
N ALA A 17 16.97 -26.40 -13.92
CA ALA A 17 17.33 -26.81 -15.29
C ALA A 17 16.79 -25.86 -16.39
N LEU A 18 15.78 -25.04 -16.08
CA LEU A 18 15.21 -24.03 -16.98
C LEU A 18 15.94 -22.68 -16.89
N GLY A 19 16.94 -22.56 -16.00
CA GLY A 19 17.63 -21.30 -15.75
C GLY A 19 16.88 -20.35 -14.81
N HIS A 20 15.80 -20.79 -14.16
CA HIS A 20 15.03 -19.98 -13.22
C HIS A 20 15.64 -20.04 -11.82
N LEU A 21 15.40 -18.97 -11.03
CA LEU A 21 15.71 -18.97 -9.60
C LEU A 21 14.73 -19.87 -8.85
N GLU A 22 15.26 -20.76 -8.03
CA GLU A 22 14.53 -21.64 -7.14
C GLU A 22 14.90 -21.31 -5.69
N ILE A 23 13.92 -21.22 -4.80
CA ILE A 23 14.15 -21.03 -3.35
C ILE A 23 13.35 -22.10 -2.61
N GLY A 24 14.04 -22.92 -1.81
CA GLY A 24 13.40 -23.97 -1.01
C GLY A 24 12.70 -25.05 -1.86
N GLY A 25 13.18 -25.33 -3.07
CA GLY A 25 12.54 -26.27 -4.00
C GLY A 25 11.44 -25.66 -4.88
N CYS A 26 11.14 -24.36 -4.73
CA CYS A 26 10.09 -23.68 -5.48
C CYS A 26 10.66 -22.82 -6.61
N ASP A 27 10.29 -23.12 -7.85
CA ASP A 27 10.57 -22.26 -9.01
C ASP A 27 9.81 -20.94 -8.86
N LEU A 28 10.54 -19.83 -8.77
CA LEU A 28 9.94 -18.51 -8.54
C LEU A 28 9.14 -17.99 -9.74
N VAL A 29 9.49 -18.38 -10.96
CA VAL A 29 8.73 -18.01 -12.16
C VAL A 29 7.38 -18.74 -12.16
N ALA A 30 7.38 -20.03 -11.80
CA ALA A 30 6.15 -20.79 -11.64
C ALA A 30 5.29 -20.25 -10.48
N LEU A 31 5.91 -19.87 -9.37
CA LEU A 31 5.23 -19.27 -8.23
C LEU A 31 4.57 -17.93 -8.60
N ALA A 32 5.31 -17.05 -9.29
CA ALA A 32 4.79 -15.80 -9.79
C ALA A 32 3.58 -16.03 -10.70
N ALA A 33 3.70 -16.92 -11.70
CA ALA A 33 2.60 -17.24 -12.62
C ALA A 33 1.35 -17.80 -11.92
N LYS A 34 1.53 -18.51 -10.80
CA LYS A 34 0.44 -19.10 -10.02
C LYS A 34 -0.27 -18.07 -9.13
N TYR A 35 0.47 -17.14 -8.54
CA TYR A 35 -0.02 -16.19 -7.54
C TYR A 35 -0.02 -14.73 -8.02
N GLU A 36 0.02 -14.50 -9.34
CA GLU A 36 0.02 -13.18 -9.95
C GLU A 36 -1.32 -12.46 -9.72
N ALA A 37 -1.38 -11.65 -8.66
CA ALA A 37 -2.60 -10.95 -8.27
C ALA A 37 -3.10 -9.99 -9.37
N VAL A 38 -2.20 -9.31 -10.09
CA VAL A 38 -2.57 -8.37 -11.17
C VAL A 38 -3.28 -9.08 -12.31
N ARG A 39 -2.89 -10.31 -12.66
CA ARG A 39 -3.59 -11.12 -13.66
C ARG A 39 -4.98 -11.54 -13.20
N ALA A 40 -5.13 -11.89 -11.92
CA ALA A 40 -6.41 -12.33 -11.37
C ALA A 40 -7.43 -11.19 -11.23
N PHE A 41 -6.99 -10.01 -10.77
CA PHE A 41 -7.88 -8.90 -10.44
C PHE A 41 -7.85 -7.74 -11.46
N GLY A 42 -6.85 -7.71 -12.34
CA GLY A 42 -6.62 -6.65 -13.31
C GLY A 42 -5.64 -5.58 -12.82
N LYS A 43 -5.07 -4.83 -13.77
CA LYS A 43 -4.17 -3.70 -13.49
C LYS A 43 -4.86 -2.64 -12.63
N GLN A 44 -4.10 -2.03 -11.72
CA GLN A 44 -4.56 -0.99 -10.80
C GLN A 44 -5.72 -1.42 -9.87
N ARG A 45 -5.96 -2.72 -9.69
CA ARG A 45 -6.97 -3.25 -8.75
C ARG A 45 -6.38 -3.96 -7.54
N VAL A 46 -5.04 -4.05 -7.49
CA VAL A 46 -4.31 -4.68 -6.39
C VAL A 46 -3.38 -3.63 -5.81
N VAL A 47 -3.47 -3.45 -4.50
CA VAL A 47 -2.71 -2.46 -3.75
C VAL A 47 -1.78 -3.20 -2.79
N TYR A 48 -0.47 -3.05 -2.97
CA TYR A 48 0.54 -3.62 -2.11
C TYR A 48 0.60 -2.83 -0.80
N ALA A 49 0.31 -3.52 0.31
CA ALA A 49 0.43 -2.97 1.66
C ALA A 49 1.91 -2.79 2.05
N THR A 50 2.43 -1.57 1.98
CA THR A 50 3.84 -1.25 2.29
C THR A 50 4.22 -1.57 3.74
N LYS A 51 3.27 -1.47 4.66
CA LYS A 51 3.38 -1.92 6.06
C LYS A 51 3.83 -3.37 6.24
N ALA A 52 3.69 -4.23 5.22
CA ALA A 52 4.25 -5.57 5.26
C ALA A 52 5.78 -5.56 5.14
N PHE A 53 6.30 -4.78 4.19
CA PHE A 53 7.73 -4.53 4.00
C PHE A 53 7.92 -3.39 2.98
N LEU A 54 8.68 -2.35 3.32
CA LEU A 54 8.96 -1.24 2.41
C LEU A 54 10.44 -0.89 2.36
N CYS A 55 10.99 -0.90 1.15
CA CYS A 55 12.25 -0.28 0.79
C CYS A 55 12.18 0.18 -0.67
N GLY A 56 13.14 0.99 -1.13
CA GLY A 56 13.09 1.52 -2.50
C GLY A 56 13.05 0.44 -3.58
N ALA A 57 13.75 -0.69 -3.39
CA ALA A 57 13.71 -1.81 -4.32
C ALA A 57 12.32 -2.50 -4.35
N MET A 58 11.68 -2.68 -3.20
CA MET A 58 10.35 -3.29 -3.10
C MET A 58 9.27 -2.37 -3.67
N ALA A 59 9.36 -1.06 -3.42
CA ALA A 59 8.43 -0.08 -3.97
C ALA A 59 8.46 -0.07 -5.51
N ARG A 60 9.67 -0.02 -6.08
CA ARG A 60 9.86 -0.09 -7.54
C ARG A 60 9.37 -1.42 -8.11
N LEU A 61 9.72 -2.55 -7.49
CA LEU A 61 9.28 -3.87 -7.92
C LEU A 61 7.75 -3.96 -7.95
N ALA A 62 7.07 -3.57 -6.86
CA ALA A 62 5.61 -3.63 -6.81
C ALA A 62 4.97 -2.80 -7.93
N HIS A 63 5.50 -1.60 -8.18
CA HIS A 63 5.01 -0.73 -9.24
C HIS A 63 5.26 -1.30 -10.65
N GLU A 64 6.46 -1.84 -10.91
CA GLU A 64 6.83 -2.47 -12.19
C GLU A 64 5.95 -3.69 -12.50
N GLU A 65 5.55 -4.45 -11.49
CA GLU A 65 4.59 -5.57 -11.59
C GLU A 65 3.13 -5.09 -11.77
N GLY A 66 2.89 -3.77 -11.81
CA GLY A 66 1.57 -3.19 -12.08
C GLY A 66 0.66 -3.06 -10.86
N LEU A 67 1.22 -3.15 -9.65
CA LEU A 67 0.52 -2.90 -8.39
C LEU A 67 0.48 -1.40 -8.07
N LEU A 68 -0.55 -1.00 -7.31
CA LEU A 68 -0.55 0.26 -6.57
C LEU A 68 0.12 0.05 -5.20
N LEU A 69 0.47 1.13 -4.49
CA LEU A 69 1.05 1.07 -3.16
C LEU A 69 0.11 1.69 -2.12
N ASP A 70 -0.20 0.95 -1.06
CA ASP A 70 -0.95 1.43 0.13
C ASP A 70 0.08 1.95 1.12
N VAL A 71 0.24 3.28 1.20
CA VAL A 71 1.16 3.98 2.11
C VAL A 71 0.41 4.54 3.31
N ALA A 72 0.93 4.34 4.52
CA ALA A 72 0.23 4.70 5.76
C ALA A 72 0.65 6.06 6.36
N THR A 73 1.80 6.60 5.97
CA THR A 73 2.37 7.85 6.51
C THR A 73 3.17 8.60 5.44
N GLY A 74 3.52 9.86 5.72
CA GLY A 74 4.39 10.66 4.87
C GLY A 74 5.78 10.05 4.66
N GLY A 75 6.29 9.28 5.64
CA GLY A 75 7.57 8.57 5.50
C GLY A 75 7.51 7.45 4.45
N GLU A 76 6.42 6.69 4.41
CA GLU A 76 6.23 5.65 3.41
C GLU A 76 5.99 6.24 2.01
N LEU A 77 5.19 7.31 1.93
CA LEU A 77 5.01 8.06 0.69
C LEU A 77 6.35 8.60 0.16
N PHE A 78 7.17 9.18 1.04
CA PHE A 78 8.50 9.66 0.70
C PHE A 78 9.39 8.56 0.11
N VAL A 79 9.42 7.37 0.73
CA VAL A 79 10.21 6.23 0.23
C VAL A 79 9.70 5.78 -1.15
N ALA A 80 8.39 5.72 -1.35
CA ALA A 80 7.80 5.34 -2.64
C ALA A 80 8.17 6.35 -3.74
N LEU A 81 8.01 7.65 -3.48
CA LEU A 81 8.37 8.71 -4.42
C LEU A 81 9.86 8.70 -4.76
N ASN A 82 10.72 8.54 -3.75
CA ASN A 82 12.17 8.47 -3.94
C ASN A 82 12.61 7.19 -4.69
N ALA A 83 11.79 6.15 -4.70
CA ALA A 83 11.99 4.96 -5.52
C ALA A 83 11.57 5.13 -6.99
N GLY A 84 11.02 6.30 -7.35
CA GLY A 84 10.52 6.61 -8.69
C GLY A 84 9.06 6.18 -8.93
N VAL A 85 8.34 5.74 -7.90
CA VAL A 85 6.91 5.44 -8.00
C VAL A 85 6.15 6.77 -8.08
N PRO A 86 5.33 7.02 -9.11
CA PRO A 86 4.54 8.24 -9.19
C PRO A 86 3.47 8.25 -8.09
N GLY A 87 3.17 9.41 -7.50
CA GLY A 87 2.13 9.52 -6.48
C GLY A 87 0.77 9.01 -6.97
N SER A 88 0.47 9.13 -8.27
CA SER A 88 -0.73 8.56 -8.89
C SER A 88 -0.85 7.04 -8.83
N ALA A 89 0.20 6.34 -8.40
CA ALA A 89 0.20 4.90 -8.12
C ALA A 89 0.15 4.57 -6.60
N CYS A 90 0.02 5.58 -5.75
CA CYS A 90 -0.09 5.45 -4.31
C CYS A 90 -1.53 5.71 -3.83
N VAL A 91 -1.94 5.01 -2.79
CA VAL A 91 -3.17 5.22 -2.01
C VAL A 91 -2.76 5.48 -0.58
N MET A 92 -3.17 6.60 0.01
CA MET A 92 -2.75 6.97 1.35
C MET A 92 -3.79 6.56 2.40
N HIS A 93 -3.40 5.60 3.24
CA HIS A 93 -4.12 5.21 4.45
C HIS A 93 -3.51 5.88 5.70
N GLY A 94 -4.12 5.63 6.87
CA GLY A 94 -3.67 6.14 8.17
C GLY A 94 -4.85 6.68 8.96
N ASN A 95 -4.91 6.41 10.26
CA ASN A 95 -6.03 6.85 11.10
C ASN A 95 -5.84 8.22 11.77
N ASN A 96 -4.68 8.84 11.57
CA ASN A 96 -4.30 10.12 12.17
C ASN A 96 -3.31 10.87 11.28
N LYS A 97 -3.68 11.09 10.02
CA LYS A 97 -2.81 11.80 9.06
C LYS A 97 -2.66 13.26 9.48
N SER A 98 -1.43 13.76 9.51
CA SER A 98 -1.16 15.16 9.81
C SER A 98 -1.54 16.06 8.64
N THR A 99 -1.67 17.37 8.88
CA THR A 99 -1.94 18.33 7.79
C THR A 99 -0.80 18.32 6.76
N GLU A 100 0.44 18.22 7.22
CA GLU A 100 1.63 18.15 6.38
C GLU A 100 1.65 16.88 5.52
N GLU A 101 1.20 15.75 6.08
CA GLU A 101 1.06 14.50 5.33
C GLU A 101 -0.01 14.58 4.24
N LEU A 102 -1.15 15.22 4.53
CA LEU A 102 -2.22 15.45 3.57
C LEU A 102 -1.78 16.41 2.44
N GLU A 103 -1.08 17.49 2.77
CA GLU A 103 -0.50 18.41 1.79
C GLU A 103 0.53 17.70 0.90
N MET A 104 1.43 16.90 1.49
CA MET A 104 2.40 16.10 0.75
C MET A 104 1.71 15.13 -0.23
N ALA A 105 0.64 14.47 0.20
CA ALA A 105 -0.13 13.56 -0.65
C ALA A 105 -0.80 14.28 -1.83
N LEU A 106 -1.37 15.46 -1.58
CA LEU A 106 -1.97 16.29 -2.62
C LEU A 106 -0.92 16.79 -3.62
N ASP A 107 0.23 17.23 -3.13
CA ASP A 107 1.35 17.73 -3.95
C ASP A 107 1.94 16.64 -4.85
N ALA A 108 2.05 15.42 -4.31
CA ALA A 108 2.50 14.25 -5.05
C ALA A 108 1.46 13.72 -6.05
N GLY A 109 0.21 14.19 -5.99
CA GLY A 109 -0.88 13.68 -6.82
C GLY A 109 -1.28 12.25 -6.47
N VAL A 110 -1.32 11.93 -5.17
CA VAL A 110 -1.75 10.61 -4.66
C VAL A 110 -3.09 10.20 -5.25
N GLN A 111 -3.23 8.91 -5.61
CA GLN A 111 -4.41 8.43 -6.32
C GLN A 111 -5.68 8.61 -5.51
N HIS A 112 -5.66 8.15 -4.27
CA HIS A 112 -6.75 8.28 -3.31
C HIS A 112 -6.19 8.52 -1.90
N ILE A 113 -6.87 9.39 -1.14
CA ILE A 113 -6.71 9.48 0.32
C ILE A 113 -7.86 8.72 0.96
N VAL A 114 -7.54 7.69 1.72
CA VAL A 114 -8.55 6.91 2.46
C VAL A 114 -8.75 7.57 3.82
N VAL A 115 -9.84 8.33 3.91
CA VAL A 115 -10.23 9.11 5.07
C VAL A 115 -10.76 8.19 6.17
N ASP A 116 -10.29 8.42 7.38
CA ASP A 116 -10.55 7.53 8.53
C ASP A 116 -11.47 8.17 9.59
N ASN A 117 -11.61 9.51 9.61
CA ASN A 117 -12.45 10.25 10.57
C ASN A 117 -12.87 11.64 10.05
N PHE A 118 -13.78 12.32 10.77
CA PHE A 118 -14.28 13.66 10.40
C PHE A 118 -13.21 14.76 10.49
N ASP A 119 -12.31 14.72 11.48
CA ASP A 119 -11.26 15.73 11.61
C ASP A 119 -10.35 15.77 10.36
N GLU A 120 -10.16 14.62 9.72
CA GLU A 120 -9.42 14.52 8.47
C GLU A 120 -10.16 15.18 7.30
N LEU A 121 -11.50 15.09 7.25
CA LEU A 121 -12.31 15.83 6.27
C LEU A 121 -12.20 17.33 6.48
N ASP A 122 -12.29 17.80 7.72
CA ASP A 122 -12.16 19.22 8.06
C ASP A 122 -10.78 19.77 7.64
N ARG A 123 -9.71 18.99 7.84
CA ARG A 123 -8.36 19.35 7.38
C ARG A 123 -8.28 19.43 5.86
N LEU A 124 -8.85 18.45 5.15
CA LEU A 124 -8.87 18.44 3.69
C LEU A 124 -9.64 19.66 3.13
N ASP A 125 -10.77 20.02 3.73
CA ASP A 125 -11.54 21.20 3.36
C ASP A 125 -10.75 22.50 3.63
N ALA A 126 -10.05 22.58 4.76
CA ALA A 126 -9.18 23.72 5.07
C ALA A 126 -8.02 23.86 4.06
N ILE A 127 -7.42 22.75 3.61
CA ILE A 127 -6.38 22.75 2.57
C ILE A 127 -6.97 23.19 1.22
N PHE A 128 -8.16 22.68 0.86
CA PHE A 128 -8.85 23.05 -0.38
C PHE A 128 -9.17 24.55 -0.40
N ALA A 129 -9.68 25.11 0.70
CA ALA A 129 -9.99 26.54 0.81
C ALA A 129 -8.76 27.44 0.58
N LYS A 130 -7.56 26.99 0.97
CA LYS A 130 -6.31 27.75 0.82
C LYS A 130 -5.63 27.58 -0.53
N SER A 131 -5.71 26.38 -1.12
CA SER A 131 -4.86 25.99 -2.26
C SER A 131 -5.63 25.61 -3.53
N ALA A 132 -6.96 25.46 -3.44
CA ALA A 132 -7.83 24.90 -4.47
C ALA A 132 -7.45 23.47 -4.94
N LYS A 133 -6.54 22.78 -4.24
CA LYS A 133 -6.17 21.38 -4.51
C LYS A 133 -7.26 20.44 -4.02
N ARG A 134 -7.78 19.58 -4.90
CA ARG A 134 -8.86 18.64 -4.57
C ARG A 134 -8.30 17.24 -4.37
N ALA A 135 -8.57 16.65 -3.20
CA ALA A 135 -8.31 15.25 -2.95
C ALA A 135 -9.36 14.37 -3.67
N ARG A 136 -8.93 13.24 -4.22
CA ARG A 136 -9.84 12.11 -4.47
C ARG A 136 -9.87 11.28 -3.20
N ILE A 137 -11.02 11.23 -2.54
CA ILE A 137 -11.15 10.52 -1.26
C ILE A 137 -11.90 9.20 -1.41
N GLN A 138 -11.62 8.29 -0.47
CA GLN A 138 -12.45 7.14 -0.15
C GLN A 138 -12.69 7.17 1.36
N LEU A 139 -13.85 6.70 1.82
CA LEU A 139 -14.14 6.60 3.25
C LEU A 139 -13.84 5.19 3.72
N ARG A 140 -13.09 5.04 4.81
CA ARG A 140 -12.94 3.75 5.46
C ARG A 140 -14.16 3.49 6.34
N ILE A 141 -14.86 2.39 6.08
CA ILE A 141 -16.06 2.03 6.81
C ILE A 141 -15.78 0.84 7.73
N THR A 142 -16.26 0.92 8.97
CA THR A 142 -16.25 -0.13 9.97
C THR A 142 -17.63 -0.78 10.02
N PRO A 143 -17.78 -1.99 9.44
CA PRO A 143 -19.09 -2.60 9.23
C PRO A 143 -19.64 -3.38 10.43
N GLY A 144 -18.92 -3.41 11.56
CA GLY A 144 -19.29 -4.24 12.72
C GLY A 144 -19.11 -5.75 12.46
N VAL A 145 -18.25 -6.12 11.50
CA VAL A 145 -17.96 -7.52 11.17
C VAL A 145 -16.63 -7.92 11.82
N ALA A 146 -16.74 -8.69 12.89
CA ALA A 146 -15.65 -9.35 13.57
C ALA A 146 -15.12 -10.52 12.72
N VAL A 147 -13.92 -10.43 12.18
CA VAL A 147 -13.23 -11.63 11.67
C VAL A 147 -12.48 -12.25 12.85
N HIS A 148 -12.74 -13.54 13.12
CA HIS A 148 -12.09 -14.29 14.20
C HIS A 148 -10.60 -14.52 13.89
N THR A 149 -9.77 -13.56 14.26
CA THR A 149 -8.30 -13.67 14.35
C THR A 149 -7.85 -13.14 15.73
N HIS A 150 -6.56 -13.21 16.06
CA HIS A 150 -6.03 -12.61 17.30
C HIS A 150 -6.54 -11.16 17.49
N GLU A 151 -6.92 -10.80 18.71
CA GLU A 151 -7.62 -9.54 19.07
C GLU A 151 -6.96 -8.27 18.50
N PHE A 152 -5.62 -8.24 18.37
CA PHE A 152 -4.88 -7.08 17.86
C PHE A 152 -4.95 -6.86 16.33
N VAL A 153 -5.46 -7.83 15.57
CA VAL A 153 -5.56 -7.76 14.10
C VAL A 153 -7.01 -7.56 13.64
N SER A 154 -7.97 -7.66 14.56
CA SER A 154 -9.39 -7.47 14.24
C SER A 154 -9.77 -5.98 14.27
N THR A 155 -9.75 -5.33 13.10
CA THR A 155 -10.06 -3.89 12.97
C THR A 155 -11.49 -3.58 12.52
N GLY A 156 -12.40 -4.57 12.58
CA GLY A 156 -13.77 -4.46 12.06
C GLY A 156 -14.86 -4.31 13.13
N GLN A 157 -14.46 -4.29 14.40
CA GLN A 157 -15.35 -4.17 15.55
C GLN A 157 -15.82 -2.73 15.77
N ASP A 158 -16.98 -2.55 16.40
CA ASP A 158 -17.54 -1.23 16.72
C ASP A 158 -16.62 -0.36 17.61
N ASP A 159 -15.69 -0.98 18.36
CA ASP A 159 -14.69 -0.32 19.21
C ASP A 159 -13.36 -0.05 18.50
N SER A 160 -13.29 -0.25 17.18
CA SER A 160 -12.08 0.00 16.42
C SER A 160 -11.77 1.48 16.32
N LYS A 161 -10.49 1.84 16.51
CA LYS A 161 -9.96 3.20 16.26
C LYS A 161 -9.90 3.60 14.78
N PHE A 162 -10.51 2.79 13.91
CA PHE A 162 -10.35 2.86 12.47
C PHE A 162 -11.71 3.09 11.81
N GLY A 163 -11.76 4.06 10.89
CA GLY A 163 -12.88 4.29 10.01
C GLY A 163 -14.16 4.81 10.68
N PHE A 164 -15.15 5.09 9.83
CA PHE A 164 -16.50 5.49 10.21
C PHE A 164 -17.35 4.24 10.49
N ASN A 165 -17.93 4.15 11.67
CA ASN A 165 -18.87 3.08 12.01
C ASN A 165 -20.20 3.32 11.30
N LEU A 166 -20.75 2.27 10.67
CA LEU A 166 -21.99 2.35 9.90
C LEU A 166 -23.19 2.93 10.67
N ARG A 167 -23.21 2.87 12.01
CA ARG A 167 -24.34 3.29 12.84
C ARG A 167 -24.35 4.78 13.17
N ASN A 168 -23.18 5.40 13.30
CA ASN A 168 -23.03 6.78 13.75
C ASN A 168 -22.19 7.64 12.80
N GLY A 169 -21.69 7.06 11.71
CA GLY A 169 -20.70 7.69 10.84
C GLY A 169 -19.38 7.74 11.58
#